data_AF-S8E070-F1
#
_entry.id   AF-S8E070-F1
#
_cell.length_a   1.000
_cell.length_b   1.000
_cell.length_c   1.000
_cell.angle_alpha   90.00
_cell.angle_beta   90.00
_cell.angle_gamma   90.00
#
_symmetry.space_group_name_H-M   'P 1'
#
loop_
_entity.id
_entity.type
_entity.pdbx_description
1 polymer ?
#
loop_
_entity_poly.entity_id
_entity_poly.type
_entity_poly.pdbx_seq_one_letter_code
_entity_poly.pdbx_strand_id
1 'polypeptide(L)'
;RPLRSRSNRSSKAARGPPKPETIEAPFVWATNLRAKLHSMAQLLSDGIRSISGEMQCQRCNGNFVHSYDLEEKFWEVNGYIIENGGKMLQRAPERWLRPIYPSCSLCMESECARPVISEKKRNINWLFLFLGQMIGSCTLDQLRYYCKHTENHRTGAKDRLVFLVYMSISMQLLP
;
A
#
# COMPACT_ATOMS: atom_id res chain seq x y z
N ARG A 1 -3.73 -52.96 29.63
CA ARG A 1 -3.15 -51.68 29.16
C ARG A 1 -4.22 -50.94 28.34
N PRO A 2 -4.90 -49.91 28.88
CA PRO A 2 -6.06 -49.33 28.21
C PRO A 2 -5.66 -48.33 27.10
N LEU A 3 -6.43 -48.34 26.01
CA LEU A 3 -6.31 -47.41 24.89
C LEU A 3 -6.82 -46.03 25.31
N ARG A 4 -5.93 -45.04 25.28
CA ARG A 4 -6.23 -43.62 25.56
C ARG A 4 -7.10 -43.06 24.44
N SER A 5 -8.36 -42.73 24.73
CA SER A 5 -9.19 -41.91 23.85
C SER A 5 -8.69 -40.46 23.88
N ARG A 6 -8.16 -39.98 22.75
CA ARG A 6 -7.80 -38.56 22.59
C ARG A 6 -9.05 -37.78 22.18
N SER A 7 -9.75 -37.25 23.17
CA SER A 7 -10.71 -36.16 23.00
C SER A 7 -9.96 -34.91 22.52
N ASN A 8 -10.06 -34.58 21.23
CA ASN A 8 -9.64 -33.29 20.70
C ASN A 8 -10.88 -32.44 20.41
N ARG A 9 -11.46 -31.85 21.46
CA ARG A 9 -12.42 -30.74 21.33
C ARG A 9 -11.65 -29.53 20.78
N SER A 10 -11.61 -29.43 19.46
CA SER A 10 -11.17 -28.20 18.80
C SER A 10 -12.26 -27.15 19.02
N SER A 11 -12.09 -26.34 20.06
CA SER A 11 -12.90 -25.16 20.31
C SER A 11 -12.71 -24.19 19.14
N LYS A 12 -13.61 -24.26 18.15
CA LYS A 12 -13.82 -23.19 17.18
C LYS A 12 -14.21 -21.95 17.98
N ALA A 13 -13.24 -21.11 18.32
CA ALA A 13 -13.50 -19.77 18.82
C ALA A 13 -14.47 -19.11 17.82
N ALA A 14 -15.63 -18.70 18.33
CA ALA A 14 -16.68 -18.08 17.55
C ALA A 14 -16.06 -16.91 16.79
N ARG A 15 -16.05 -16.98 15.45
CA ARG A 15 -15.67 -15.86 14.61
C ARG A 15 -16.68 -14.77 14.92
N GLY A 16 -16.23 -13.67 15.53
CA GLY A 16 -17.06 -12.49 15.74
C GLY A 16 -17.71 -12.03 14.42
N PRO A 17 -18.77 -11.21 14.49
CA PRO A 17 -19.52 -10.81 13.32
C PRO A 17 -18.58 -10.28 12.22
N PRO A 18 -18.84 -10.60 10.94
CA PRO A 18 -18.05 -10.08 9.84
C PRO A 18 -18.01 -8.56 9.94
N LYS A 19 -16.80 -7.99 9.91
CA LYS A 19 -16.63 -6.53 9.93
C LYS A 19 -17.37 -5.95 8.71
N PRO A 20 -18.05 -4.80 8.86
CA PRO A 20 -18.80 -4.18 7.77
C PRO A 20 -17.88 -3.97 6.58
N GLU A 21 -18.36 -4.27 5.37
CA GLU A 21 -17.58 -4.23 4.14
C GLU A 21 -17.11 -2.81 3.80
N THR A 22 -17.93 -1.82 4.14
CA THR A 22 -17.64 -0.40 4.03
C THR A 22 -16.91 0.15 5.27
N ILE A 23 -16.06 1.15 5.03
CA ILE A 23 -15.37 1.96 6.03
C ILE A 23 -15.66 3.44 5.74
N GLU A 24 -15.52 4.29 6.75
CA GLU A 24 -15.37 5.72 6.51
C GLU A 24 -14.13 5.96 5.62
N ALA A 25 -14.29 6.79 4.59
CA ALA A 25 -13.23 7.08 3.64
C ALA A 25 -12.05 7.72 4.41
N PRO A 26 -10.85 7.09 4.41
CA PRO A 26 -9.73 7.59 5.20
C PRO A 26 -9.13 8.89 4.63
N PHE A 27 -9.42 9.19 3.36
CA PHE A 27 -8.95 10.37 2.64
C PHE A 27 -10.03 10.85 1.68
N VAL A 28 -10.01 12.14 1.31
CA VAL A 28 -10.97 12.73 0.36
C VAL A 28 -10.98 12.06 -1.02
N TRP A 29 -9.86 11.45 -1.41
CA TRP A 29 -9.71 10.70 -2.67
C TRP A 29 -9.97 9.20 -2.53
N ALA A 30 -10.21 8.69 -1.31
CA ALA A 30 -10.37 7.27 -1.06
C ALA A 30 -11.84 6.86 -1.12
N THR A 31 -12.08 5.64 -1.60
CA THR A 31 -13.43 5.05 -1.56
C THR A 31 -13.81 4.67 -0.12
N ASN A 32 -15.10 4.37 0.09
CA ASN A 32 -15.58 3.73 1.31
C ASN A 32 -15.26 2.23 1.38
N LEU A 33 -14.51 1.68 0.42
CA LEU A 33 -14.09 0.28 0.38
C LEU A 33 -12.60 0.16 0.74
N ARG A 34 -12.25 -0.89 1.47
CA ARG A 34 -10.87 -1.10 1.94
C ARG A 34 -9.94 -1.35 0.76
N ALA A 35 -8.84 -0.60 0.69
CA ALA A 35 -7.80 -0.78 -0.33
C ALA A 35 -8.32 -0.66 -1.79
N LYS A 36 -9.51 -0.09 -1.98
CA LYS A 36 -10.07 0.22 -3.29
C LYS A 36 -9.90 1.71 -3.58
N LEU A 37 -9.40 2.00 -4.76
CA LEU A 37 -9.14 3.34 -5.26
C LEU A 37 -10.16 3.72 -6.32
N HIS A 38 -10.45 5.01 -6.43
CA HIS A 38 -11.11 5.56 -7.61
C HIS A 38 -10.19 5.48 -8.83
N SER A 39 -10.76 5.45 -10.03
CA SER A 39 -9.97 5.51 -11.26
C SER A 39 -9.36 6.91 -11.45
N MET A 40 -8.32 7.02 -12.29
CA MET A 40 -7.69 8.31 -12.58
C MET A 40 -8.72 9.32 -13.09
N ALA A 41 -9.61 8.91 -14.01
CA ALA A 41 -10.64 9.78 -14.56
C ALA A 41 -11.60 10.32 -13.47
N GLN A 42 -11.98 9.49 -12.50
CA GLN A 42 -12.81 9.91 -11.37
C GLN A 42 -12.07 10.91 -10.48
N LEU A 43 -10.83 10.59 -10.09
CA LEU A 43 -10.01 11.48 -9.26
C LEU A 43 -9.85 12.86 -9.90
N LEU A 44 -9.57 12.91 -11.20
CA LEU A 44 -9.42 14.18 -11.93
C LEU A 44 -10.76 14.94 -12.07
N SER A 45 -11.87 14.23 -12.32
CA SER A 45 -13.21 14.82 -12.37
C SER A 45 -13.61 15.45 -11.03
N ASP A 46 -13.20 14.84 -9.92
CA ASP A 46 -13.41 15.33 -8.56
C ASP A 46 -12.42 16.47 -8.18
N GLY A 47 -11.57 16.90 -9.13
CA GLY A 47 -10.59 17.98 -8.93
C GLY A 47 -9.35 17.57 -8.14
N ILE A 48 -9.15 16.27 -7.89
CA ILE A 48 -8.00 15.75 -7.16
C ILE A 48 -6.81 15.67 -8.12
N ARG A 49 -5.89 16.63 -7.99
CA ARG A 49 -4.66 16.71 -8.81
C ARG A 49 -3.38 16.37 -8.04
N SER A 50 -3.45 16.34 -6.71
CA SER A 50 -2.30 16.00 -5.89
C SER A 50 -2.69 15.08 -4.74
N ILE A 51 -1.74 14.23 -4.35
CA ILE A 51 -1.90 13.30 -3.23
C ILE A 51 -0.83 13.61 -2.20
N SER A 52 -1.28 13.94 -1.00
CA SER A 52 -0.42 14.30 0.13
C SER A 52 -0.29 13.15 1.12
N GLY A 53 0.87 13.06 1.78
CA GLY A 53 1.14 12.10 2.83
C GLY A 53 2.13 12.64 3.86
N GLU A 54 2.04 12.13 5.08
CA GLU A 54 2.96 12.48 6.16
C GLU A 54 4.28 11.72 6.00
N MET A 55 5.37 12.45 6.24
CA MET A 55 6.73 11.96 6.18
C MET A 55 7.48 12.32 7.46
N GLN A 56 8.41 11.46 7.86
CA GLN A 56 9.32 11.67 8.98
C GLN A 56 10.77 11.57 8.51
N CYS A 57 11.54 12.63 8.74
CA CYS A 57 12.98 12.62 8.48
C CYS A 57 13.72 11.76 9.51
N GLN A 58 14.57 10.84 9.05
CA GLN A 58 15.40 10.00 9.91
C GLN A 58 16.70 10.69 10.38
N ARG A 59 16.95 11.94 9.97
CA ARG A 59 18.11 12.75 10.40
C ARG A 59 17.74 13.73 11.51
N CYS A 60 16.72 14.56 11.27
CA CYS A 60 16.28 15.58 12.22
C CYS A 60 15.03 15.17 13.03
N ASN A 61 14.44 13.99 12.76
CA ASN A 61 13.21 13.49 13.38
C ASN A 61 11.95 14.36 13.17
N GLY A 62 12.04 15.39 12.33
CA GLY A 62 10.91 16.27 12.01
C GLY A 62 9.89 15.59 11.11
N ASN A 63 8.61 15.87 11.37
CA ASN A 63 7.49 15.44 10.56
C ASN A 63 7.05 16.57 9.62
N PHE A 64 6.70 16.22 8.38
CA PHE A 64 6.20 17.17 7.40
C PHE A 64 5.26 16.47 6.41
N VAL A 65 4.46 17.27 5.71
CA VAL A 65 3.60 16.77 4.62
C VAL A 65 4.34 16.90 3.31
N HIS A 66 4.33 15.83 2.52
CA HIS A 66 4.84 15.83 1.15
C HIS A 66 3.69 15.54 0.19
N SER A 67 3.71 16.15 -0.99
CA SER A 67 2.65 16.05 -1.98
C SER A 67 3.24 15.67 -3.32
N TYR A 68 2.57 14.75 -4.01
CA TYR A 68 2.89 14.38 -5.38
C TYR A 68 1.81 14.90 -6.31
N ASP A 69 2.22 15.37 -7.49
CA ASP A 69 1.31 15.49 -8.62
C ASP A 69 0.81 14.09 -9.00
N LEU A 70 -0.52 13.92 -9.05
CA LEU A 70 -1.15 12.63 -9.24
C LEU A 70 -0.85 12.06 -10.63
N GLU A 71 -0.99 12.88 -11.67
CA GLU A 71 -0.92 12.42 -13.06
C GLU A 71 0.54 12.18 -13.46
N GLU A 72 1.43 13.13 -13.16
CA GLU A 72 2.85 13.02 -13.46
C GLU A 72 3.46 11.78 -12.80
N LYS A 73 3.23 11.60 -11.50
CA LYS A 73 3.79 10.45 -10.77
C LYS A 73 3.13 9.14 -11.12
N PHE A 74 1.84 9.14 -11.46
CA PHE A 74 1.21 7.92 -11.94
C PHE A 74 1.85 7.45 -13.24
N TRP A 75 2.04 8.34 -14.23
CA TRP A 75 2.63 7.97 -15.50
C TRP A 75 4.11 7.59 -15.38
N GLU A 76 4.87 8.20 -14.47
CA GLU A 76 6.23 7.76 -14.14
C GLU A 76 6.25 6.30 -13.67
N VAL A 77 5.44 5.95 -12.68
CA VAL A 77 5.41 4.59 -12.10
C VAL A 77 4.81 3.59 -13.08
N ASN A 78 3.73 3.97 -13.77
CA ASN A 78 3.04 3.12 -14.73
C ASN A 78 3.89 2.85 -15.98
N GLY A 79 4.62 3.86 -16.47
CA GLY A 79 5.58 3.69 -17.55
C GLY A 79 6.64 2.65 -17.21
N TYR A 80 7.22 2.74 -16.01
CA TYR A 80 8.17 1.74 -15.52
C TYR A 80 7.57 0.32 -15.42
N ILE A 81 6.31 0.21 -14.98
CA ILE A 81 5.55 -1.06 -14.96
C ILE A 81 5.40 -1.64 -16.37
N ILE A 82 5.01 -0.83 -17.35
CA ILE A 82 4.82 -1.28 -18.75
C ILE A 82 6.15 -1.77 -19.34
N GLU A 83 7.23 -1.01 -19.14
CA GLU A 83 8.55 -1.32 -19.70
C GLU A 83 9.21 -2.56 -19.06
N ASN A 84 8.98 -2.80 -17.77
CA ASN A 84 9.73 -3.80 -17.00
C ASN A 84 8.87 -4.96 -16.47
N GLY A 85 7.54 -4.84 -16.51
CA GLY A 85 6.61 -5.79 -15.88
C GLY A 85 6.78 -7.24 -16.36
N GLY A 86 7.04 -7.45 -17.65
CA GLY A 86 7.33 -8.78 -18.19
C GLY A 86 8.61 -9.42 -17.64
N LYS A 87 9.61 -8.60 -17.26
CA LYS A 87 10.90 -9.04 -16.72
C LYS A 87 10.86 -9.27 -15.20
N MET A 88 9.87 -8.70 -14.52
CA MET A 88 9.73 -8.81 -13.07
C MET A 88 9.34 -10.22 -12.59
N LEU A 89 8.83 -11.09 -13.47
CA LEU A 89 8.46 -12.49 -13.13
C LEU A 89 7.62 -12.59 -11.85
N GLN A 90 6.64 -11.69 -11.70
CA GLN A 90 5.75 -11.59 -10.52
C GLN A 90 6.48 -11.24 -9.20
N ARG A 91 7.64 -10.58 -9.28
CA ARG A 91 8.44 -10.14 -8.14
C ARG A 91 8.83 -8.68 -8.28
N ALA A 92 8.73 -7.93 -7.19
CA ALA A 92 9.08 -6.53 -7.19
C ALA A 92 10.61 -6.37 -7.44
N PRO A 93 11.03 -5.44 -8.29
CA PRO A 93 12.43 -5.09 -8.45
C PRO A 93 12.98 -4.47 -7.18
N GLU A 94 14.30 -4.48 -7.07
CA GLU A 94 15.00 -4.04 -5.86
C GLU A 94 14.69 -2.60 -5.46
N ARG A 95 14.50 -1.69 -6.43
CA ARG A 95 14.13 -0.28 -6.16
C ARG A 95 12.82 -0.12 -5.39
N TRP A 96 11.90 -1.08 -5.52
CA TRP A 96 10.63 -1.05 -4.78
C TRP A 96 10.73 -1.71 -3.42
N LEU A 97 11.69 -2.64 -3.24
CA LEU A 97 11.98 -3.28 -1.95
C LEU A 97 12.82 -2.38 -1.04
N ARG A 98 13.71 -1.59 -1.66
CA ARG A 98 14.50 -0.53 -1.04
C ARG A 98 14.16 0.82 -1.70
N PRO A 99 13.03 1.44 -1.31
CA PRO A 99 12.64 2.74 -1.85
C PRO A 99 13.72 3.79 -1.61
N ILE A 100 13.97 4.60 -2.63
CA ILE A 100 14.75 5.83 -2.49
C ILE A 100 13.80 6.89 -1.94
N TYR A 101 14.15 7.45 -0.80
CA TYR A 101 13.33 8.43 -0.12
C TYR A 101 13.60 9.84 -0.66
N PRO A 102 12.61 10.76 -0.62
CA PRO A 102 12.87 12.16 -0.94
C PRO A 102 13.74 12.83 0.13
N SER A 103 14.30 13.99 -0.23
CA SER A 103 15.01 14.86 0.72
C SER A 103 14.05 15.44 1.75
N CYS A 104 14.55 15.74 2.94
CA CYS A 104 13.77 16.40 3.98
C CYS A 104 13.58 17.89 3.68
N SER A 105 12.35 18.39 3.76
CA SER A 105 12.07 19.82 3.60
C SER A 105 12.51 20.68 4.80
N LEU A 106 12.83 20.06 5.94
CA LEU A 106 13.18 20.76 7.19
C LEU A 106 14.70 20.91 7.36
N CYS A 107 15.48 19.85 7.10
CA CYS A 107 16.94 19.89 7.24
C CYS A 107 17.69 19.74 5.91
N MET A 108 16.99 19.64 4.78
CA MET A 108 17.53 19.58 3.41
C MET A 108 18.43 18.37 3.10
N GLU A 109 18.64 17.48 4.07
CA GLU A 109 19.37 16.22 3.90
C GLU A 109 18.65 15.30 2.90
N SER A 110 19.43 14.65 2.04
CA SER A 110 18.92 13.74 1.00
C SER A 110 18.51 12.37 1.55
N GLU A 111 17.59 11.72 0.84
CA GLU A 111 17.21 10.30 1.02
C GLU A 111 16.87 9.87 2.46
N CYS A 112 16.31 10.78 3.25
CA CYS A 112 16.09 10.57 4.68
C CYS A 112 14.62 10.63 5.11
N ALA A 113 13.71 11.07 4.24
CA ALA A 113 12.30 11.20 4.58
C ALA A 113 11.53 9.90 4.35
N ARG A 114 11.15 9.21 5.42
CA ARG A 114 10.34 7.98 5.34
C ARG A 114 8.85 8.30 5.44
N PRO A 115 7.96 7.54 4.78
CA PRO A 115 6.54 7.74 4.93
C PRO A 115 6.09 7.30 6.33
N VAL A 116 5.19 8.06 6.94
CA VAL A 116 4.50 7.66 8.17
C VAL A 116 3.35 6.73 7.78
N ILE A 117 3.47 5.45 8.12
CA ILE A 117 2.47 4.43 7.76
C ILE A 117 1.59 4.14 8.97
N SER A 118 0.28 4.34 8.81
CA SER A 118 -0.69 4.08 9.88
C SER A 118 -0.65 2.62 10.36
N GLU A 119 -0.65 2.42 11.68
CA GLU A 119 -0.84 1.10 12.30
C GLU A 119 -2.21 0.51 11.96
N LYS A 120 -3.23 1.38 11.84
CA LYS A 120 -4.57 0.99 11.39
C LYS A 120 -4.52 0.76 9.88
N LYS A 121 -4.41 -0.50 9.47
CA LYS A 121 -4.28 -0.92 8.06
C LYS A 121 -5.31 -0.33 7.08
N ARG A 122 -6.51 0.00 7.57
CA ARG A 122 -7.58 0.66 6.78
C ARG A 122 -7.29 2.13 6.45
N ASN A 123 -6.40 2.79 7.20
CA ASN A 123 -6.02 4.19 7.04
C ASN A 123 -4.65 4.34 6.36
N ILE A 124 -4.12 3.26 5.76
CA ILE A 124 -2.87 3.35 5.01
C ILE A 124 -3.14 4.12 3.73
N ASN A 125 -2.32 5.14 3.47
CA ASN A 125 -2.36 5.93 2.27
C ASN A 125 -1.69 5.17 1.10
N TRP A 126 -2.39 4.20 0.54
CA TRP A 126 -1.87 3.33 -0.52
C TRP A 126 -1.48 4.10 -1.78
N LEU A 127 -2.26 5.12 -2.15
CA LEU A 127 -2.01 5.92 -3.35
C LEU A 127 -0.73 6.76 -3.20
N PHE A 128 -0.54 7.43 -2.05
CA PHE A 128 0.72 8.15 -1.77
C PHE A 128 1.94 7.24 -1.80
N LEU A 129 1.85 6.05 -1.18
CA LEU A 129 2.94 5.08 -1.18
C LEU A 129 3.24 4.55 -2.58
N PHE A 130 2.22 4.38 -3.43
CA PHE A 130 2.39 3.99 -4.83
C PHE A 130 3.11 5.08 -5.63
N LEU A 131 2.64 6.32 -5.57
CA LEU A 131 3.21 7.45 -6.33
C LEU A 131 4.65 7.75 -5.92
N GLY A 132 4.97 7.64 -4.62
CA GLY A 132 6.33 7.79 -4.12
C GLY A 132 7.21 6.55 -4.31
N GLN A 133 6.69 5.47 -4.88
CA GLN A 133 7.36 4.18 -5.02
C GLN A 133 7.86 3.57 -3.69
N MET A 134 7.12 3.82 -2.61
CA MET A 134 7.46 3.47 -1.23
C MET A 134 6.69 2.28 -0.66
N ILE A 135 5.95 1.51 -1.48
CA ILE A 135 5.16 0.36 -0.99
C ILE A 135 6.02 -0.68 -0.26
N GLY A 136 7.29 -0.86 -0.64
CA GLY A 136 8.22 -1.73 0.08
C GLY A 136 8.50 -1.33 1.53
N SER A 137 8.15 -0.12 1.94
CA SER A 137 8.22 0.32 3.34
C SER A 137 7.18 -0.38 4.22
N CYS A 138 6.12 -0.94 3.63
CA CYS A 138 5.08 -1.64 4.36
C CYS A 138 5.59 -2.96 4.97
N THR A 139 4.97 -3.36 6.09
CA THR A 139 5.16 -4.68 6.67
C THR A 139 4.41 -5.75 5.87
N LEU A 140 4.82 -7.02 6.00
CA LEU A 140 4.12 -8.15 5.36
C LEU A 140 2.63 -8.18 5.71
N ASP A 141 2.29 -7.84 6.95
CA ASP A 141 0.92 -7.88 7.43
C ASP A 141 0.04 -6.75 6.90
N GLN A 142 0.63 -5.62 6.52
CA GLN A 142 -0.05 -4.54 5.80
C GLN A 142 -0.24 -4.93 4.33
N LEU A 143 0.78 -5.50 3.67
CA LEU A 143 0.69 -5.96 2.29
C LEU A 143 -0.35 -7.08 2.11
N ARG A 144 -0.37 -8.06 3.02
CA ARG A 144 -1.38 -9.13 3.05
C ARG A 144 -2.80 -8.59 3.25
N TYR A 145 -2.93 -7.50 4.02
CA TYR A 145 -4.21 -6.85 4.22
C TYR A 145 -4.71 -6.19 2.94
N TYR A 146 -3.84 -5.47 2.21
CA TYR A 146 -4.19 -4.93 0.91
C TYR A 146 -4.64 -6.05 -0.04
N CYS A 147 -3.82 -7.10 -0.20
CA CYS A 147 -4.11 -8.20 -1.10
C CYS A 147 -5.44 -8.90 -0.77
N LYS A 148 -5.76 -9.04 0.53
CA LYS A 148 -7.05 -9.59 0.98
C LYS A 148 -8.25 -8.81 0.43
N HIS A 149 -8.14 -7.49 0.34
CA HIS A 149 -9.24 -6.60 0.00
C HIS A 149 -9.26 -6.20 -1.49
N THR A 150 -8.25 -6.62 -2.25
CA THR A 150 -8.18 -6.48 -3.71
C THR A 150 -8.25 -7.83 -4.43
N GLU A 151 -8.72 -8.87 -3.75
CA GLU A 151 -8.88 -10.24 -4.29
C GLU A 151 -7.56 -10.87 -4.80
N ASN A 152 -6.43 -10.34 -4.35
CA ASN A 152 -5.13 -10.89 -4.64
C ASN A 152 -4.75 -12.00 -3.65
N HIS A 153 -3.94 -12.92 -4.14
CA HIS A 153 -3.32 -13.94 -3.31
C HIS A 153 -2.46 -13.32 -2.18
N ARG A 154 -2.52 -13.91 -0.98
CA ARG A 154 -1.93 -13.35 0.25
C ARG A 154 -0.68 -14.07 0.73
N THR A 155 -0.33 -15.21 0.15
CA THR A 155 0.88 -15.94 0.57
C THR A 155 2.07 -15.49 -0.25
N GLY A 156 3.28 -15.83 0.17
CA GLY A 156 4.50 -15.43 -0.53
C GLY A 156 5.36 -14.42 0.22
N ALA A 157 6.55 -14.23 -0.34
CA ALA A 157 7.55 -13.32 0.17
C ALA A 157 7.19 -11.86 -0.13
N LYS A 158 7.92 -10.95 0.53
CA LYS A 158 7.64 -9.51 0.48
C LYS A 158 7.64 -8.96 -0.95
N ASP A 159 8.60 -9.38 -1.76
CA ASP A 159 8.74 -8.99 -3.17
C ASP A 159 7.53 -9.34 -4.03
N ARG A 160 6.94 -10.53 -3.84
CA ARG A 160 5.71 -10.92 -4.53
C ARG A 160 4.52 -10.06 -4.10
N LEU A 161 4.37 -9.81 -2.79
CA LEU A 161 3.26 -9.01 -2.29
C LEU A 161 3.38 -7.54 -2.71
N VAL A 162 4.59 -6.98 -2.68
CA VAL A 162 4.84 -5.62 -3.18
C VAL A 162 4.48 -5.52 -4.66
N PHE A 163 4.93 -6.48 -5.48
CA PHE A 163 4.57 -6.54 -6.90
C PHE A 163 3.05 -6.52 -7.12
N LEU A 164 2.32 -7.39 -6.42
CA LEU A 164 0.86 -7.48 -6.54
C LEU A 164 0.17 -6.16 -6.17
N VAL A 165 0.65 -5.47 -5.15
CA VAL A 165 0.10 -4.18 -4.74
C VAL A 165 0.32 -3.12 -5.84
N TYR A 166 1.54 -3.02 -6.41
CA TYR A 166 1.80 -2.08 -7.51
C TYR A 166 0.90 -2.35 -8.72
N MET A 167 0.83 -3.61 -9.16
CA MET A 167 -0.02 -3.98 -10.31
C MET A 167 -1.49 -3.69 -10.01
N SER A 168 -1.97 -4.06 -8.83
CA SER A 168 -3.35 -3.85 -8.43
C SER A 168 -3.73 -2.36 -8.33
N ILE A 169 -2.82 -1.49 -7.88
CA ILE A 169 -3.06 -0.04 -7.84
C ILE A 169 -3.06 0.53 -9.26
N SER A 170 -2.06 0.19 -10.08
CA SER A 170 -1.98 0.61 -11.49
C SER A 170 -3.25 0.23 -12.24
N MET A 171 -3.73 -1.01 -12.12
CA MET A 171 -4.97 -1.45 -12.78
C MET A 171 -6.24 -0.76 -12.26
N GLN A 172 -6.27 -0.31 -11.00
CA GLN A 172 -7.42 0.45 -10.47
C GLN A 172 -7.45 1.90 -10.96
N LEU A 173 -6.28 2.49 -11.21
CA LEU A 173 -6.14 3.87 -11.68
C LEU A 173 -6.29 3.97 -13.21
N LEU A 174 -5.92 2.92 -13.94
CA LEU A 174 -6.16 2.85 -15.38
C LEU A 174 -7.68 2.93 -15.69
N PRO A 175 -8.08 3.61 -16.79
CA PRO A 175 -9.48 3.71 -17.20
C PRO A 175 -10.12 2.38 -17.57
#